data_AF-A0A8T2RHL0-F1
#
_entry.id   AF-A0A8T2RHL0-F1
#
_cell.length_a   1.000
_cell.length_b   1.000
_cell.length_c   1.000
_cell.angle_alpha   90.00
_cell.angle_beta   90.00
_cell.angle_gamma   90.00
#
_symmetry.space_group_name_H-M   'P 1'
#
loop_
_entity.id
_entity.type
_entity.pdbx_description
1 polymer ?
#
loop_
_entity_poly.entity_id
_entity_poly.type
_entity_poly.pdbx_seq_one_letter_code
_entity_poly.pdbx_strand_id
1 'polypeptide(L)'
;MVAWESPIVSQSNVQEENRESSAKEEEDDASLFYTDLMPMLVDVQDTVGVDAFIRVSPFTTIVSDVVNAHVQFDFLTVSTSGRMPFPMYRKYLSAIEKNIKELRKRQEYARVHNLPTSGEELVLEMDGISQTVIKHVGAKSASGRLTLTDHALYFEESTMMSYREAIKLNLSSDLAHEVFPELCGPWGSRIFDKAIAYKNSSLEDPIMFEFLDLVGSTRREYWLALIQEVKDCHMFIRKYRLDESCQAEAISRAILGIIRLQAIRDSIQILPSKPGGLLTFSSAEDFLRWGDLVSEALARTIKDASIHRTEEEEESFSEKMSGYIKVPSSSVKMLHSLALWREYKHSEVIYRVRPGELTSLEKIVKEAAASSKQTQKVKALEEEAKLDGVGINIAVMNELLRPVLAFAIWIRDVMSWNRPLETFHVAMFLLYVIYRDWLCYLIPFFIAATGVYILWLKLTNKAAKYKEIVVQMPAGGVSFDQVVTAQRVLSQFQSVLQAANVILLKIWALALSVKPEVTNLLPFLFFLIAIVMALIPFKLYAFVIHGAIFISTLRTRVPESKLQRRLRELWYSIPPLPVRIVESREEKTTREALQG
;
A
#
# COMPACT_ATOMS: atom_id res chain seq x y z
N MET A 1 -10.75 18.22 -34.19
CA MET A 1 -10.26 19.62 -34.21
C MET A 1 -9.02 19.67 -33.36
N VAL A 2 -7.91 20.05 -33.98
CA VAL A 2 -6.53 19.91 -33.50
C VAL A 2 -6.25 20.98 -32.43
N ALA A 3 -5.70 20.59 -31.28
CA ALA A 3 -5.10 21.52 -30.33
C ALA A 3 -3.73 20.97 -29.90
N TRP A 4 -2.70 21.47 -30.57
CA TRP A 4 -1.30 21.33 -30.16
C TRP A 4 -1.00 22.38 -29.11
N GLU A 5 -0.39 22.00 -28.00
CA GLU A 5 0.30 22.94 -27.11
C GLU A 5 1.79 22.93 -27.47
N SER A 6 2.30 24.08 -27.88
CA SER A 6 3.71 24.35 -28.13
C SER A 6 4.46 24.70 -26.84
N PRO A 7 5.65 24.14 -26.55
CA PRO A 7 6.45 24.59 -25.43
C PRO A 7 7.32 25.79 -25.81
N ILE A 8 7.45 26.72 -24.86
CA ILE A 8 8.31 27.88 -24.89
C ILE A 8 9.78 27.42 -24.98
N VAL A 9 10.48 27.89 -26.01
CA VAL A 9 11.90 27.64 -26.27
C VAL A 9 12.73 28.46 -25.29
N SER A 10 13.44 27.80 -24.36
CA SER A 10 14.66 28.35 -23.76
C SER A 10 15.86 27.71 -24.45
N GLN A 11 16.54 28.51 -25.28
CA GLN A 11 17.76 28.13 -25.99
C GLN A 11 18.90 27.86 -24.99
N SER A 12 19.52 26.69 -25.09
CA SER A 12 20.93 26.50 -24.71
C SER A 12 21.57 25.49 -25.65
N ASN A 13 22.56 25.99 -26.39
CA ASN A 13 23.29 25.37 -27.49
C ASN A 13 23.70 23.90 -27.27
N VAL A 14 23.37 23.06 -28.24
CA VAL A 14 24.03 21.77 -28.50
C VAL A 14 25.13 22.02 -29.52
N GLN A 15 26.36 21.66 -29.16
CA GLN A 15 27.45 21.47 -30.11
C GLN A 15 27.33 20.02 -30.61
N GLU A 16 26.88 19.87 -31.86
CA GLU A 16 26.91 18.60 -32.58
C GLU A 16 28.36 18.16 -32.79
N GLU A 17 28.71 16.97 -32.32
CA GLU A 17 29.88 16.24 -32.82
C GLU A 17 29.40 14.92 -33.43
N ASN A 18 29.36 14.91 -34.76
CA ASN A 18 29.13 13.75 -35.62
C ASN A 18 30.15 12.65 -35.32
N ARG A 19 29.68 11.45 -34.94
CA ARG A 19 30.39 10.19 -35.22
C ARG A 19 29.40 9.09 -35.59
N GLU A 20 29.31 8.84 -36.89
CA GLU A 20 28.87 7.56 -37.44
C GLU A 20 29.90 6.47 -37.08
N SER A 21 29.45 5.34 -36.54
CA SER A 21 30.14 4.06 -36.74
C SER A 21 29.22 2.86 -36.46
N SER A 22 28.80 2.22 -37.56
CA SER A 22 28.82 0.76 -37.80
C SER A 22 28.48 -0.18 -36.64
N ALA A 23 27.32 -0.83 -36.75
CA ALA A 23 26.99 -2.06 -36.04
C ALA A 23 28.02 -3.17 -36.26
N LYS A 24 28.43 -3.84 -35.18
CA LYS A 24 28.80 -5.26 -35.14
C LYS A 24 28.34 -5.85 -33.82
N GLU A 25 27.57 -6.92 -33.93
CA GLU A 25 27.22 -7.85 -32.87
C GLU A 25 28.48 -8.64 -32.49
N GLU A 26 28.91 -8.56 -31.23
CA GLU A 26 29.73 -9.59 -30.60
C GLU A 26 29.21 -9.82 -29.19
N GLU A 27 28.95 -11.09 -28.90
CA GLU A 27 28.56 -11.63 -27.60
C GLU A 27 29.66 -11.35 -26.57
N ASP A 28 29.30 -10.70 -25.45
CA ASP A 28 30.12 -10.72 -24.24
C ASP A 28 29.22 -10.97 -23.02
N ASP A 29 29.14 -12.25 -22.67
CA ASP A 29 28.66 -12.79 -21.40
C ASP A 29 29.55 -12.28 -20.26
N ALA A 30 29.22 -11.12 -19.66
CA ALA A 30 29.42 -10.81 -18.23
C ALA A 30 29.20 -9.31 -17.92
N SER A 31 27.95 -8.83 -17.87
CA SER A 31 27.58 -7.65 -17.07
C SER A 31 26.06 -7.56 -16.82
N LEU A 32 25.48 -8.63 -16.29
CA LEU A 32 24.02 -8.85 -16.22
C LEU A 32 23.25 -8.12 -15.11
N PHE A 33 23.79 -7.08 -14.46
CA PHE A 33 23.13 -6.53 -13.26
C PHE A 33 22.81 -5.04 -13.18
N TYR A 34 23.19 -4.18 -14.14
CA TYR A 34 22.80 -2.75 -14.05
C TYR A 34 22.54 -2.00 -15.37
N THR A 35 22.58 -2.66 -16.53
CA THR A 35 22.60 -1.93 -17.83
C THR A 35 21.21 -1.70 -18.47
N ASP A 36 20.17 -2.44 -18.07
CA ASP A 36 18.82 -2.35 -18.70
C ASP A 36 17.97 -1.15 -18.25
N LEU A 37 18.51 -0.26 -17.42
CA LEU A 37 17.85 0.94 -16.93
C LEU A 37 18.42 2.24 -17.54
N MET A 38 19.06 2.18 -18.71
CA MET A 38 19.29 3.43 -19.45
C MET A 38 17.94 4.03 -19.86
N PRO A 39 17.66 5.29 -19.48
CA PRO A 39 16.49 5.97 -20.02
C PRO A 39 16.69 6.06 -21.52
N MET A 40 15.89 5.31 -22.28
CA MET A 40 15.86 5.49 -23.73
C MET A 40 15.52 6.96 -23.97
N LEU A 41 16.40 7.69 -24.66
CA LEU A 41 16.09 9.04 -25.12
C LEU A 41 14.98 8.88 -26.17
N VAL A 42 13.72 8.96 -25.73
CA VAL A 42 12.57 8.81 -26.61
C VAL A 42 12.08 10.18 -27.03
N ASP A 43 11.93 10.38 -28.34
CA ASP A 43 11.36 11.60 -28.90
C ASP A 43 9.95 11.83 -28.32
N VAL A 44 9.72 13.04 -27.79
CA VAL A 44 8.49 13.41 -27.09
C VAL A 44 7.28 13.34 -28.03
N GLN A 45 7.49 13.52 -29.34
CA GLN A 45 6.40 13.57 -30.33
C GLN A 45 5.70 12.21 -30.55
N ASP A 46 6.40 11.09 -30.34
CA ASP A 46 5.89 9.73 -30.61
C ASP A 46 5.49 8.96 -29.34
N THR A 47 5.29 9.67 -28.21
CA THR A 47 5.00 9.05 -26.91
C THR A 47 3.63 9.40 -26.37
N VAL A 48 3.01 8.43 -25.68
CA VAL A 48 1.72 8.63 -25.01
C VAL A 48 1.97 9.12 -23.58
N GLY A 49 1.31 10.22 -23.22
CA GLY A 49 1.31 10.77 -21.86
C GLY A 49 0.35 10.02 -20.93
N VAL A 50 0.58 10.19 -19.62
CA VAL A 50 -0.17 9.54 -18.54
C VAL A 50 -1.70 9.75 -18.69
N ASP A 51 -2.14 11.00 -18.84
CA ASP A 51 -3.58 11.34 -18.92
C ASP A 51 -4.26 10.74 -20.16
N ALA A 52 -3.54 10.70 -21.30
CA ALA A 52 -4.06 10.11 -22.52
C ALA A 52 -4.24 8.60 -22.38
N PHE A 53 -3.25 7.91 -21.80
CA PHE A 53 -3.35 6.48 -21.52
C PHE A 53 -4.52 6.19 -20.59
N ILE A 54 -4.58 6.82 -19.41
CA ILE A 54 -5.63 6.55 -18.41
C ILE A 54 -7.03 6.83 -18.95
N ARG A 55 -7.18 7.82 -19.84
CA ARG A 55 -8.48 8.11 -20.44
C ARG A 55 -8.88 7.07 -21.48
N VAL A 56 -7.95 6.61 -22.32
CA VAL A 56 -8.29 5.78 -23.50
C VAL A 56 -8.23 4.29 -23.18
N SER A 57 -7.22 3.84 -22.43
CA SER A 57 -6.96 2.42 -22.22
C SER A 57 -8.09 1.66 -21.51
N PRO A 58 -8.84 2.21 -20.52
CA PRO A 58 -9.91 1.47 -19.86
C PRO A 58 -11.12 1.16 -20.74
N PHE A 59 -11.31 1.89 -21.84
CA PHE A 59 -12.34 1.56 -22.84
C PHE A 59 -12.05 0.23 -23.55
N THR A 60 -10.80 -0.20 -23.53
CA THR A 60 -10.37 -1.53 -23.94
C THR A 60 -10.06 -2.34 -22.68
N THR A 61 -11.07 -3.01 -22.13
CA THR A 61 -10.98 -3.73 -20.85
C THR A 61 -9.88 -4.79 -20.81
N ILE A 62 -9.37 -5.23 -21.96
CA ILE A 62 -8.20 -6.11 -22.03
C ILE A 62 -6.89 -5.41 -21.67
N VAL A 63 -6.74 -4.13 -22.00
CA VAL A 63 -5.50 -3.35 -21.86
C VAL A 63 -5.32 -2.82 -20.44
N SER A 64 -6.39 -2.31 -19.82
CA SER A 64 -6.35 -1.78 -18.44
C SER A 64 -7.74 -1.70 -17.82
N ASP A 65 -7.81 -1.57 -16.50
CA ASP A 65 -9.04 -1.19 -15.79
C ASP A 65 -8.92 0.25 -15.28
N VAL A 66 -10.06 0.93 -15.13
CA VAL A 66 -10.13 2.30 -14.61
C VAL A 66 -9.40 2.42 -13.26
N VAL A 67 -9.51 1.40 -12.39
CA VAL A 67 -8.94 1.40 -11.04
C VAL A 67 -7.41 1.34 -11.05
N ASN A 68 -6.83 0.51 -11.93
CA ASN A 68 -5.40 0.21 -11.91
C ASN A 68 -4.58 0.96 -12.99
N ALA A 69 -5.24 1.66 -13.93
CA ALA A 69 -4.59 2.30 -15.08
C ALA A 69 -3.41 3.22 -14.70
N HIS A 70 -3.53 3.99 -13.61
CA HIS A 70 -2.45 4.84 -13.11
C HIS A 70 -1.21 4.04 -12.71
N VAL A 71 -1.39 3.00 -11.89
CA VAL A 71 -0.29 2.18 -11.37
C VAL A 71 0.36 1.37 -12.49
N GLN A 72 -0.48 0.83 -13.38
CA GLN A 72 -0.02 0.10 -14.56
C GLN A 72 0.80 0.99 -15.50
N PHE A 73 0.37 2.23 -15.76
CA PHE A 73 1.14 3.17 -16.58
C PHE A 73 2.47 3.53 -15.93
N ASP A 74 2.46 3.88 -14.65
CA ASP A 74 3.68 4.21 -13.90
C ASP A 74 4.69 3.05 -14.00
N PHE A 75 4.21 1.80 -13.90
CA PHE A 75 5.05 0.61 -14.00
C PHE A 75 5.60 0.36 -15.42
N LEU A 76 4.75 0.51 -16.45
CA LEU A 76 5.16 0.34 -17.85
C LEU A 76 6.12 1.43 -18.33
N THR A 77 6.22 2.56 -17.61
CA THR A 77 7.02 3.73 -18.00
C THR A 77 8.12 4.11 -17.02
N VAL A 78 8.47 3.20 -16.09
CA VAL A 78 9.57 3.41 -15.13
C VAL A 78 10.88 3.72 -15.85
N SER A 79 11.18 3.00 -16.94
CA SER A 79 12.40 3.19 -17.73
C SER A 79 12.38 4.40 -18.67
N THR A 80 11.21 5.02 -18.89
CA THR A 80 11.00 6.04 -19.92
C THR A 80 10.50 7.36 -19.33
N SER A 81 10.81 7.60 -18.05
CA SER A 81 10.50 8.85 -17.33
C SER A 81 9.03 9.27 -17.41
N GLY A 82 8.09 8.32 -17.41
CA GLY A 82 6.66 8.60 -17.40
C GLY A 82 6.05 8.93 -18.77
N ARG A 83 6.75 8.62 -19.86
CA ARG A 83 6.22 8.66 -21.23
C ARG A 83 6.16 7.24 -21.78
N MET A 84 5.09 6.84 -22.46
CA MET A 84 4.98 5.49 -23.00
C MET A 84 5.35 5.47 -24.49
N PRO A 85 6.48 4.86 -24.87
CA PRO A 85 6.84 4.68 -26.28
C PRO A 85 5.98 3.60 -26.91
N PHE A 86 5.66 3.75 -28.19
CA PHE A 86 4.90 2.76 -28.94
C PHE A 86 5.53 1.34 -28.92
N PRO A 87 6.87 1.17 -29.03
CA PRO A 87 7.49 -0.16 -28.93
C PRO A 87 7.20 -0.87 -27.60
N MET A 88 7.20 -0.13 -26.49
CA MET A 88 6.87 -0.68 -25.17
C MET A 88 5.41 -1.10 -25.10
N TYR A 89 4.50 -0.28 -25.63
CA TYR A 89 3.09 -0.63 -25.72
C TYR A 89 2.84 -1.87 -26.59
N ARG A 90 3.52 -1.97 -27.73
CA ARG A 90 3.46 -3.14 -28.62
C ARG A 90 3.99 -4.41 -27.92
N LYS A 91 5.10 -4.32 -27.18
CA LYS A 91 5.64 -5.42 -26.38
C LYS A 91 4.62 -5.90 -25.35
N TYR A 92 3.97 -4.97 -24.66
CA TYR A 92 2.91 -5.26 -23.69
C TYR A 92 1.70 -5.95 -24.34
N LEU A 93 1.20 -5.46 -25.47
CA LEU A 93 0.10 -6.09 -26.20
C LEU A 93 0.44 -7.50 -26.69
N SER A 94 1.67 -7.71 -27.19
CA SER A 94 2.14 -9.03 -27.60
C SER A 94 2.21 -10.00 -26.42
N ALA A 95 2.59 -9.51 -25.23
CA ALA A 95 2.60 -10.31 -24.01
C ALA A 95 1.18 -10.68 -23.55
N ILE A 96 0.20 -9.78 -23.67
CA ILE A 96 -1.22 -10.10 -23.42
C ILE A 96 -1.69 -11.23 -24.34
N GLU A 97 -1.46 -11.10 -25.64
CA GLU A 97 -1.89 -12.10 -26.62
C GLU A 97 -1.28 -13.48 -26.34
N LYS A 98 0.02 -13.50 -26.00
CA LYS A 98 0.73 -14.72 -25.60
C LYS A 98 0.07 -15.36 -24.36
N ASN A 99 -0.17 -14.58 -23.31
CA ASN A 99 -0.76 -15.08 -22.06
C ASN A 99 -2.18 -15.61 -22.26
N ILE A 100 -2.99 -14.99 -23.12
CA ILE A 100 -4.32 -15.50 -23.47
C ILE A 100 -4.21 -16.86 -24.17
N LYS A 101 -3.27 -17.02 -25.11
CA LYS A 101 -3.04 -18.32 -25.77
C LYS A 101 -2.59 -19.39 -24.77
N GLU A 102 -1.73 -19.04 -23.82
CA GLU A 102 -1.31 -19.97 -22.77
C GLU A 102 -2.46 -20.36 -21.84
N LEU A 103 -3.29 -19.40 -21.42
CA LEU A 103 -4.44 -19.67 -20.56
C LEU A 103 -5.44 -20.61 -21.25
N ARG A 104 -5.70 -20.43 -22.56
CA ARG A 104 -6.51 -21.38 -23.34
C ARG A 104 -5.91 -22.79 -23.34
N LYS A 105 -4.60 -22.93 -23.59
CA LYS A 105 -3.91 -24.22 -23.53
C LYS A 105 -4.01 -24.87 -22.14
N ARG A 106 -3.89 -24.08 -21.07
CA ARG A 106 -4.06 -24.55 -19.68
C ARG A 106 -5.48 -25.04 -19.44
N GLN A 107 -6.50 -24.32 -19.92
CA GLN A 107 -7.89 -24.74 -19.80
C GLN A 107 -8.19 -26.02 -20.59
N GLU A 108 -7.62 -26.17 -21.78
CA GLU A 108 -7.71 -27.42 -22.56
C GLU A 108 -7.01 -28.57 -21.84
N TYR A 109 -5.80 -28.34 -21.32
CA TYR A 109 -5.08 -29.30 -20.50
C TYR A 109 -5.92 -29.74 -19.29
N ALA A 110 -6.55 -28.80 -18.60
CA ALA A 110 -7.38 -29.07 -17.43
C ALA A 110 -8.57 -29.97 -17.74
N ARG A 111 -9.21 -29.76 -18.90
CA ARG A 111 -10.30 -30.61 -19.39
C ARG A 111 -9.82 -32.01 -19.77
N VAL A 112 -8.71 -32.12 -20.48
CA VAL A 112 -8.17 -33.43 -20.92
C VAL A 112 -7.75 -34.29 -19.72
N HIS A 113 -7.19 -33.67 -18.69
CA HIS A 113 -6.68 -34.38 -17.51
C HIS A 113 -7.70 -34.52 -16.38
N ASN A 114 -8.97 -34.13 -16.61
CA ASN A 114 -10.05 -34.13 -15.62
C ASN A 114 -9.59 -33.57 -14.27
N LEU A 115 -8.96 -32.39 -14.28
CA LEU A 115 -8.61 -31.73 -13.03
C LEU A 115 -9.88 -31.55 -12.17
N PRO A 116 -9.77 -31.65 -10.83
CA PRO A 116 -10.90 -31.59 -9.89
C PRO A 116 -11.55 -30.20 -9.76
N THR A 117 -11.38 -29.36 -10.78
CA THR A 117 -12.14 -28.12 -10.95
C THR A 117 -13.61 -28.46 -11.07
N SER A 118 -14.48 -27.70 -10.39
CA SER A 118 -15.90 -27.75 -10.72
C SER A 118 -16.02 -27.30 -12.19
N GLY A 119 -16.67 -28.06 -13.07
CA GLY A 119 -16.53 -27.93 -14.54
C GLY A 119 -16.85 -26.55 -15.17
N GLU A 120 -17.24 -25.57 -14.36
CA GLU A 120 -17.51 -24.17 -14.70
C GLU A 120 -16.37 -23.21 -14.31
N GLU A 121 -15.40 -23.63 -13.49
CA GLU A 121 -14.29 -22.80 -13.00
C GLU A 121 -13.20 -22.60 -14.08
N LEU A 122 -12.67 -21.38 -14.17
CA LEU A 122 -11.58 -21.04 -15.09
C LEU A 122 -10.23 -21.22 -14.39
N VAL A 123 -9.32 -21.98 -14.99
CA VAL A 123 -7.95 -22.14 -14.48
C VAL A 123 -7.11 -20.91 -14.86
N LEU A 124 -6.66 -20.18 -13.85
CA LEU A 124 -5.92 -18.91 -14.02
C LEU A 124 -4.41 -19.15 -14.07
N GLU A 125 -3.90 -19.95 -13.13
CA GLU A 125 -2.48 -20.27 -13.01
C GLU A 125 -2.28 -21.69 -12.48
N MET A 126 -1.22 -22.36 -12.95
CA MET A 126 -0.79 -23.67 -12.46
C MET A 126 0.71 -23.65 -12.22
N ASP A 127 1.14 -24.16 -11.06
CA ASP A 127 2.55 -24.34 -10.70
C ASP A 127 2.85 -25.75 -10.20
N GLY A 128 3.99 -26.32 -10.55
CA GLY A 128 4.35 -27.69 -10.14
C GLY A 128 4.66 -28.66 -11.28
N ILE A 129 4.61 -28.21 -12.55
CA ILE A 129 5.02 -29.02 -13.72
C ILE A 129 6.54 -28.96 -13.91
N SER A 130 7.16 -27.79 -13.71
CA SER A 130 8.61 -27.57 -13.82
C SER A 130 9.31 -27.49 -12.45
N GLN A 131 8.68 -26.85 -11.46
CA GLN A 131 9.21 -26.69 -10.10
C GLN A 131 8.10 -27.01 -9.09
N THR A 132 8.28 -28.06 -8.29
CA THR A 132 7.24 -28.52 -7.36
C THR A 132 7.01 -27.54 -6.21
N VAL A 133 5.77 -27.47 -5.75
CA VAL A 133 5.37 -26.71 -4.56
C VAL A 133 5.26 -27.68 -3.40
N ILE A 134 5.85 -27.35 -2.25
CA ILE A 134 5.78 -28.20 -1.06
C ILE A 134 4.70 -27.66 -0.13
N LYS A 135 3.70 -28.49 0.17
CA LYS A 135 2.71 -28.22 1.20
C LYS A 135 3.23 -28.73 2.54
N HIS A 136 3.15 -27.90 3.58
CA HIS A 136 3.40 -28.26 4.97
C HIS A 136 2.11 -28.15 5.80
N VAL A 137 1.81 -29.18 6.59
CA VAL A 137 0.75 -29.18 7.61
C VAL A 137 1.36 -29.73 8.89
N GLY A 138 1.61 -28.85 9.86
CA GLY A 138 2.40 -29.18 11.04
C GLY A 138 3.78 -29.73 10.63
N ALA A 139 4.09 -30.96 11.05
CA ALA A 139 5.35 -31.64 10.70
C ALA A 139 5.30 -32.46 9.39
N LYS A 140 4.16 -32.50 8.70
CA LYS A 140 3.99 -33.30 7.47
C LYS A 140 4.23 -32.43 6.24
N SER A 141 5.13 -32.86 5.37
CA SER A 141 5.45 -32.19 4.11
C SER A 141 5.07 -33.07 2.92
N ALA A 142 4.42 -32.49 1.90
CA ALA A 142 4.06 -33.18 0.67
C ALA A 142 4.36 -32.29 -0.55
N SER A 143 5.09 -32.84 -1.52
CA SER A 143 5.34 -32.18 -2.80
C SER A 143 4.13 -32.34 -3.73
N GLY A 144 3.83 -31.31 -4.52
CA GLY A 144 2.68 -31.33 -5.41
C GLY A 144 2.60 -30.17 -6.38
N ARG A 145 1.44 -30.11 -7.04
CA ARG A 145 1.04 -29.06 -7.98
C ARG A 145 -0.03 -28.18 -7.33
N LEU A 146 0.12 -26.87 -7.52
CA LEU A 146 -0.82 -25.85 -7.07
C LEU A 146 -1.56 -25.26 -8.28
N THR A 147 -2.89 -25.25 -8.23
CA THR A 147 -3.75 -24.74 -9.29
C THR A 147 -4.69 -23.68 -8.72
N LEU A 148 -4.65 -22.47 -9.27
CA LEU A 148 -5.57 -21.40 -8.91
C LEU A 148 -6.67 -21.28 -9.95
N THR A 149 -7.91 -21.24 -9.48
CA THR A 149 -9.10 -20.93 -10.28
C THR A 149 -9.70 -19.59 -9.86
N ASP A 150 -10.75 -19.17 -10.56
CA ASP A 150 -11.54 -17.99 -10.22
C ASP A 150 -12.38 -18.14 -8.93
N HIS A 151 -12.46 -19.34 -8.32
CA HIS A 151 -13.25 -19.59 -7.11
C HIS A 151 -12.48 -20.25 -5.95
N ALA A 152 -11.47 -21.06 -6.26
CA ALA A 152 -10.78 -21.89 -5.27
C ALA A 152 -9.32 -22.15 -5.64
N LEU A 153 -8.54 -22.51 -4.62
CA LEU A 153 -7.17 -22.99 -4.74
C LEU A 153 -7.16 -24.51 -4.58
N TYR A 154 -6.53 -25.20 -5.51
CA TYR A 154 -6.43 -26.66 -5.56
C TYR A 154 -4.99 -27.10 -5.36
N PHE A 155 -4.76 -28.07 -4.48
CA PHE A 155 -3.45 -28.68 -4.32
C PHE A 155 -3.50 -30.19 -4.56
N GLU A 156 -2.71 -30.66 -5.52
CA GLU A 156 -2.59 -32.06 -5.92
C GLU A 156 -1.23 -32.60 -5.48
N GLU A 157 -1.21 -33.56 -4.56
CA GLU A 157 0.05 -34.21 -4.13
C GLU A 157 0.61 -35.07 -5.27
N SER A 158 1.89 -34.89 -5.59
CA SER A 158 2.59 -35.68 -6.59
C SER A 158 2.97 -37.05 -6.01
N THR A 159 2.57 -38.12 -6.68
CA THR A 159 3.10 -39.48 -6.46
C THR A 159 3.94 -39.91 -7.67
N MET A 160 4.71 -41.00 -7.55
CA MET A 160 5.69 -41.42 -8.58
C MET A 160 5.16 -41.49 -10.01
N MET A 161 3.86 -41.75 -10.22
CA MET A 161 3.26 -41.90 -11.56
C MET A 161 1.90 -41.21 -11.72
N SER A 162 1.35 -40.57 -10.67
CA SER A 162 0.02 -39.93 -10.71
C SER A 162 -0.13 -38.85 -9.63
N TYR A 163 -1.22 -38.10 -9.66
CA TYR A 163 -1.59 -37.16 -8.61
C TYR A 163 -2.65 -37.76 -7.68
N ARG A 164 -2.58 -37.46 -6.38
CA ARG A 164 -3.67 -37.76 -5.43
C ARG A 164 -4.85 -36.82 -5.64
N GLU A 165 -5.99 -37.18 -5.05
CA GLU A 165 -7.17 -36.31 -4.99
C GLU A 165 -6.81 -34.93 -4.44
N ALA A 166 -7.25 -33.87 -5.13
CA ALA A 166 -6.87 -32.51 -4.78
C ALA A 166 -7.59 -32.03 -3.53
N ILE A 167 -6.86 -31.30 -2.70
CA ILE A 167 -7.46 -30.54 -1.61
C ILE A 167 -8.01 -29.24 -2.21
N LYS A 168 -9.34 -29.07 -2.14
CA LYS A 168 -10.03 -27.82 -2.54
C LYS A 168 -10.07 -26.84 -1.37
N LEU A 169 -9.42 -25.69 -1.53
CA LEU A 169 -9.46 -24.57 -0.60
C LEU A 169 -10.33 -23.46 -1.20
N ASN A 170 -11.56 -23.34 -0.71
CA ASN A 170 -12.54 -22.38 -1.23
C ASN A 170 -12.17 -20.94 -0.84
N LEU A 171 -11.89 -20.10 -1.84
CA LEU A 171 -11.70 -18.65 -1.69
C LEU A 171 -13.05 -17.92 -1.80
N SER A 172 -14.02 -18.52 -2.49
CA SER A 172 -15.37 -17.98 -2.70
C SER A 172 -16.33 -18.15 -1.52
N SER A 173 -15.97 -18.85 -0.44
CA SER A 173 -16.83 -19.05 0.73
C SER A 173 -16.53 -18.11 1.91
N ASP A 174 -17.51 -17.89 2.80
CA ASP A 174 -17.40 -16.97 3.95
C ASP A 174 -16.78 -17.61 5.19
N LEU A 175 -15.63 -18.27 5.00
CA LEU A 175 -14.97 -19.06 6.04
C LEU A 175 -13.88 -18.30 6.83
N ALA A 176 -13.94 -16.96 6.86
CA ALA A 176 -12.95 -16.10 7.53
C ALA A 176 -11.49 -16.54 7.22
N HIS A 177 -11.22 -16.93 5.98
CA HIS A 177 -9.93 -17.48 5.60
C HIS A 177 -8.91 -16.36 5.37
N GLU A 178 -7.71 -16.53 5.92
CA GLU A 178 -6.59 -15.59 5.84
C GLU A 178 -5.48 -16.21 4.99
N VAL A 179 -4.95 -15.42 4.06
CA VAL A 179 -3.81 -15.79 3.22
C VAL A 179 -2.74 -14.74 3.41
N PHE A 180 -1.59 -15.14 3.92
CA PHE A 180 -0.50 -14.23 4.28
C PHE A 180 0.87 -14.86 4.03
N PRO A 181 1.91 -14.04 3.81
CA PRO A 181 3.27 -14.56 3.67
C PRO A 181 3.76 -15.06 5.04
N GLU A 182 4.38 -16.23 5.06
CA GLU A 182 4.94 -16.83 6.27
C GLU A 182 6.40 -17.24 6.01
N LEU A 183 7.23 -17.21 7.06
CA LEU A 183 8.58 -17.72 6.99
C LEU A 183 8.55 -19.25 7.06
N CYS A 184 8.93 -19.91 5.97
CA CYS A 184 9.09 -21.35 5.89
C CYS A 184 10.21 -21.70 4.91
N GLY A 185 11.02 -22.67 5.29
CA GLY A 185 12.08 -23.27 4.49
C GLY A 185 12.01 -24.78 4.54
N PRO A 186 13.08 -25.45 4.07
CA PRO A 186 13.16 -26.90 4.04
C PRO A 186 12.79 -27.49 5.42
N TRP A 187 11.95 -28.52 5.41
CA TRP A 187 11.42 -29.20 6.60
C TRP A 187 10.60 -28.31 7.55
N GLY A 188 10.00 -27.22 7.08
CA GLY A 188 9.13 -26.37 7.91
C GLY A 188 9.88 -25.36 8.79
N SER A 189 11.17 -25.12 8.53
CA SER A 189 12.00 -24.18 9.31
C SER A 189 11.60 -22.71 9.05
N ARG A 190 11.41 -21.89 10.09
CA ARG A 190 10.98 -20.48 9.95
C ARG A 190 12.12 -19.51 9.59
N ILE A 191 12.94 -19.87 8.62
CA ILE A 191 14.18 -19.15 8.29
C ILE A 191 14.05 -18.41 6.95
N PHE A 192 13.31 -18.97 5.99
CA PHE A 192 13.23 -18.45 4.63
C PHE A 192 11.86 -17.83 4.35
N ASP A 193 11.82 -16.76 3.58
CA ASP A 193 10.61 -16.03 3.22
C ASP A 193 9.95 -16.63 1.96
N LYS A 194 9.75 -17.95 1.96
CA LYS A 194 9.38 -18.70 0.75
C LYS A 194 7.98 -19.32 0.77
N ALA A 195 7.17 -19.06 1.79
CA ALA A 195 5.85 -19.68 1.88
C ALA A 195 4.67 -18.73 1.99
N ILE A 196 3.52 -19.24 1.55
CA ILE A 196 2.20 -18.67 1.74
C ILE A 196 1.45 -19.55 2.74
N ALA A 197 0.94 -18.97 3.82
CA ALA A 197 0.08 -19.66 4.76
C ALA A 197 -1.39 -19.41 4.41
N TYR A 198 -2.17 -20.49 4.34
CA TYR A 198 -3.63 -20.48 4.27
C TYR A 198 -4.20 -20.91 5.62
N LYS A 199 -4.94 -20.01 6.26
CA LYS A 199 -5.63 -20.25 7.52
C LYS A 199 -7.13 -20.14 7.31
N ASN A 200 -7.90 -21.02 7.94
CA ASN A 200 -9.36 -21.02 7.94
C ASN A 200 -9.84 -21.27 9.38
N SER A 201 -10.99 -20.71 9.77
CA SER A 201 -11.60 -20.99 11.08
C SER A 201 -11.86 -22.47 11.36
N SER A 202 -12.00 -23.29 10.31
CA SER A 202 -12.22 -24.73 10.44
C SER A 202 -10.93 -25.56 10.53
N LEU A 203 -9.76 -24.96 10.33
CA LEU A 203 -8.46 -25.63 10.38
C LEU A 203 -7.74 -25.26 11.68
N GLU A 204 -7.31 -26.27 12.44
CA GLU A 204 -6.53 -26.08 13.67
C GLU A 204 -5.12 -25.55 13.35
N ASP A 205 -4.44 -26.19 12.38
CA ASP A 205 -3.14 -25.78 11.85
C ASP A 205 -3.26 -25.10 10.48
N PRO A 206 -2.53 -23.99 10.21
CA PRO A 206 -2.48 -23.38 8.89
C PRO A 206 -1.77 -24.28 7.89
N ILE A 207 -2.26 -24.29 6.65
CA ILE A 207 -1.62 -25.00 5.54
C ILE A 207 -0.59 -24.05 4.92
N MET A 208 0.68 -24.44 4.89
CA MET A 208 1.73 -23.62 4.29
C MET A 208 2.12 -24.18 2.92
N PHE A 209 2.27 -23.32 1.92
CA PHE A 209 2.77 -23.65 0.59
C PHE A 209 4.13 -23.01 0.40
N GLU A 210 5.19 -23.81 0.38
CA GLU A 210 6.57 -23.40 0.14
C GLU A 210 6.90 -23.46 -1.35
N PHE A 211 7.44 -22.35 -1.86
CA PHE A 211 7.93 -22.19 -3.22
C PHE A 211 9.46 -22.33 -3.23
N LEU A 212 9.95 -23.36 -3.92
CA LEU A 212 11.37 -23.67 -4.01
C LEU A 212 12.07 -22.76 -5.03
N ASP A 213 12.30 -21.51 -4.65
CA ASP A 213 13.09 -20.58 -5.46
C ASP A 213 14.52 -20.52 -4.93
N LEU A 214 15.50 -20.49 -5.85
CA LEU A 214 16.92 -20.36 -5.51
C LEU A 214 17.27 -18.93 -5.05
N VAL A 215 16.54 -17.91 -5.52
CA VAL A 215 16.83 -16.49 -5.24
C VAL A 215 15.53 -15.69 -5.05
N GLY A 216 15.40 -15.03 -3.89
CA GLY A 216 14.33 -14.09 -3.59
C GLY A 216 12.97 -14.71 -3.24
N SER A 217 11.97 -13.85 -3.08
CA SER A 217 10.59 -14.21 -2.71
C SER A 217 9.55 -13.76 -3.75
N THR A 218 9.99 -13.51 -4.99
CA THR A 218 9.19 -12.96 -6.09
C THR A 218 8.07 -13.91 -6.54
N ARG A 219 8.33 -15.22 -6.67
CA ARG A 219 7.28 -16.21 -7.03
C ARG A 219 6.23 -16.34 -5.94
N ARG A 220 6.65 -16.35 -4.67
CA ARG A 220 5.74 -16.33 -3.52
C ARG A 220 4.86 -15.08 -3.55
N GLU A 221 5.44 -13.91 -3.77
CA GLU A 221 4.70 -12.64 -3.84
C GLU A 221 3.74 -12.58 -5.02
N TYR A 222 4.15 -13.13 -6.17
CA TYR A 222 3.30 -13.29 -7.34
C TYR A 222 2.09 -14.18 -7.03
N TRP A 223 2.30 -15.38 -6.49
CA TRP A 223 1.21 -16.30 -6.12
C TRP A 223 0.30 -15.71 -5.04
N LEU A 224 0.88 -15.04 -4.05
CA LEU A 224 0.12 -14.36 -3.00
C LEU A 224 -0.81 -13.30 -3.60
N ALA A 225 -0.31 -12.49 -4.53
CA ALA A 225 -1.11 -11.45 -5.16
C ALA A 225 -2.26 -12.03 -6.02
N LEU A 226 -2.02 -13.12 -6.75
CA LEU A 226 -3.08 -13.79 -7.51
C LEU A 226 -4.18 -14.36 -6.60
N ILE A 227 -3.80 -15.04 -5.51
CA ILE A 227 -4.75 -15.62 -4.55
C ILE A 227 -5.54 -14.49 -3.85
N GLN A 228 -4.85 -13.40 -3.47
CA GLN A 228 -5.48 -12.23 -2.87
C GLN A 228 -6.48 -11.57 -3.82
N GLU A 229 -6.15 -11.38 -5.10
CA GLU A 229 -7.10 -10.79 -6.07
C GLU A 229 -8.41 -11.58 -6.17
N VAL A 230 -8.33 -12.91 -6.28
CA VAL A 230 -9.52 -13.77 -6.34
C VAL A 230 -10.33 -13.66 -5.04
N LYS A 231 -9.64 -13.73 -3.90
CA LYS A 231 -10.27 -13.59 -2.58
C LYS A 231 -10.95 -12.22 -2.41
N ASP A 232 -10.25 -11.14 -2.72
CA ASP A 232 -10.71 -9.76 -2.56
C ASP A 232 -11.90 -9.46 -3.50
N CYS A 233 -11.91 -10.04 -4.70
CA CYS A 233 -13.05 -10.01 -5.61
C CYS A 233 -14.30 -10.67 -5.00
N HIS A 234 -14.18 -11.87 -4.42
CA HIS A 234 -15.32 -12.54 -3.78
C HIS A 234 -15.77 -11.82 -2.50
N MET A 235 -14.85 -11.25 -1.72
CA MET A 235 -15.20 -10.38 -0.59
C MET A 235 -15.95 -9.13 -1.05
N PHE A 236 -15.51 -8.50 -2.14
CA PHE A 236 -16.18 -7.34 -2.75
C PHE A 236 -17.61 -7.67 -3.17
N ILE A 237 -17.81 -8.79 -3.87
CA ILE A 237 -19.13 -9.28 -4.30
C ILE A 237 -20.10 -9.40 -3.11
N ARG A 238 -19.65 -10.01 -2.00
CA ARG A 238 -20.48 -10.18 -0.80
C ARG A 238 -20.73 -8.86 -0.07
N LYS A 239 -19.68 -8.04 0.09
CA LYS A 239 -19.74 -6.75 0.78
C LYS A 239 -20.79 -5.83 0.17
N TYR A 240 -20.90 -5.81 -1.15
CA TYR A 240 -21.85 -4.96 -1.87
C TYR A 240 -23.13 -5.67 -2.31
N ARG A 241 -23.28 -6.98 -2.02
CA ARG A 241 -24.42 -7.81 -2.43
C ARG A 241 -24.76 -7.60 -3.90
N LEU A 242 -23.84 -8.02 -4.76
CA LEU A 242 -23.99 -7.91 -6.21
C LEU A 242 -24.91 -9.01 -6.74
N ASP A 243 -25.75 -8.68 -7.73
CA ASP A 243 -26.58 -9.64 -8.46
C ASP A 243 -25.72 -10.48 -9.42
N GLU A 244 -26.22 -11.62 -9.89
CA GLU A 244 -25.46 -12.58 -10.71
C GLU A 244 -24.73 -11.94 -11.92
N SER A 245 -25.38 -11.03 -12.65
CA SER A 245 -24.73 -10.29 -13.76
C SER A 245 -23.60 -9.38 -13.30
N CYS A 246 -23.78 -8.69 -12.17
CA CYS A 246 -22.77 -7.85 -11.55
C CYS A 246 -21.61 -8.68 -10.98
N GLN A 247 -21.91 -9.88 -10.45
CA GLN A 247 -20.90 -10.83 -9.98
C GLN A 247 -20.01 -11.30 -11.13
N ALA A 248 -20.61 -11.68 -12.25
CA ALA A 248 -19.90 -12.05 -13.48
C ALA A 248 -18.94 -10.96 -13.95
N GLU A 249 -19.41 -9.72 -13.93
CA GLU A 249 -18.64 -8.56 -14.34
C GLU A 249 -17.50 -8.23 -13.36
N ALA A 250 -17.68 -8.49 -12.06
CA ALA A 250 -16.60 -8.37 -11.08
C ALA A 250 -15.54 -9.48 -11.25
N ILE A 251 -15.96 -10.75 -11.36
CA ILE A 251 -15.05 -11.89 -11.56
C ILE A 251 -14.26 -11.73 -12.87
N SER A 252 -14.92 -11.33 -13.96
CA SER A 252 -14.25 -11.11 -15.24
C SER A 252 -13.21 -9.98 -15.18
N ARG A 253 -13.45 -8.91 -14.41
CA ARG A 253 -12.44 -7.89 -14.14
C ARG A 253 -11.22 -8.44 -13.41
N ALA A 254 -11.43 -9.29 -12.40
CA ALA A 254 -10.33 -9.93 -11.68
C ALA A 254 -9.48 -10.80 -12.62
N ILE A 255 -10.13 -11.62 -13.46
CA ILE A 255 -9.46 -12.47 -14.47
C ILE A 255 -8.64 -11.62 -15.44
N LEU A 256 -9.22 -10.55 -15.99
CA LEU A 256 -8.50 -9.63 -16.88
C LEU A 256 -7.33 -8.95 -16.15
N GLY A 257 -7.51 -8.56 -14.89
CA GLY A 257 -6.43 -8.03 -14.04
C GLY A 257 -5.25 -8.99 -13.91
N ILE A 258 -5.52 -10.27 -13.70
CA ILE A 258 -4.50 -11.33 -13.62
C ILE A 258 -3.76 -11.51 -14.95
N ILE A 259 -4.48 -11.54 -16.08
CA ILE A 259 -3.87 -11.62 -17.42
C ILE A 259 -2.96 -10.41 -17.67
N ARG A 260 -3.38 -9.22 -17.25
CA ARG A 260 -2.56 -8.00 -17.39
C ARG A 260 -1.31 -8.06 -16.52
N LEU A 261 -1.40 -8.58 -15.29
CA LEU A 261 -0.25 -8.78 -14.41
C LEU A 261 0.76 -9.77 -15.02
N GLN A 262 0.28 -10.90 -15.56
CA GLN A 262 1.10 -11.87 -16.29
C GLN A 262 1.79 -11.24 -17.50
N ALA A 263 1.06 -10.43 -18.28
CA ALA A 263 1.63 -9.73 -19.42
C ALA A 263 2.69 -8.69 -19.02
N ILE A 264 2.48 -7.97 -17.91
CA ILE A 264 3.47 -7.03 -17.36
C ILE A 264 4.74 -7.79 -16.97
N ARG A 265 4.60 -8.90 -16.24
CA ARG A 265 5.72 -9.78 -15.88
C ARG A 265 6.50 -10.23 -17.10
N ASP A 266 5.83 -10.69 -18.15
CA ASP A 266 6.51 -11.17 -19.37
C ASP A 266 7.17 -10.03 -20.16
N SER A 267 6.58 -8.83 -20.13
CA SER A 267 7.08 -7.68 -20.89
C SER A 267 8.29 -7.01 -20.23
N ILE A 268 8.34 -6.94 -18.91
CA ILE A 268 9.38 -6.22 -18.14
C ILE A 268 10.35 -7.17 -17.43
N GLN A 269 9.96 -8.44 -17.22
CA GLN A 269 10.72 -9.49 -16.50
C GLN A 269 11.05 -9.18 -15.03
N ILE A 270 10.76 -7.97 -14.57
CA ILE A 270 10.86 -7.54 -13.18
C ILE A 270 9.42 -7.32 -12.69
N LEU A 271 9.03 -7.93 -11.57
CA LEU A 271 7.81 -7.57 -10.86
C LEU A 271 8.15 -6.61 -9.71
N PRO A 272 7.21 -5.73 -9.32
CA PRO A 272 7.36 -5.00 -8.07
C PRO A 272 7.34 -5.97 -6.89
N SER A 273 7.97 -5.58 -5.77
CA SER A 273 7.98 -6.35 -4.51
C SER A 273 6.59 -6.61 -3.92
N LYS A 274 5.56 -5.93 -4.40
CA LYS A 274 4.16 -6.20 -4.05
C LYS A 274 3.27 -6.09 -5.29
N PRO A 275 3.10 -7.18 -6.07
CA PRO A 275 2.36 -7.14 -7.33
C PRO A 275 0.86 -6.90 -7.17
N GLY A 276 0.29 -7.05 -5.97
CA GLY A 276 -1.13 -6.76 -5.69
C GLY A 276 -1.55 -5.32 -6.04
N GLY A 277 -0.62 -4.35 -6.04
CA GLY A 277 -0.90 -2.97 -6.46
C GLY A 277 -1.30 -2.82 -7.94
N LEU A 278 -0.98 -3.79 -8.79
CA LEU A 278 -1.35 -3.81 -10.21
C LEU A 278 -2.72 -4.47 -10.47
N LEU A 279 -3.29 -5.13 -9.47
CA LEU A 279 -4.56 -5.86 -9.56
C LEU A 279 -5.73 -4.96 -9.14
N THR A 280 -6.97 -5.30 -9.52
CA THR A 280 -8.11 -4.38 -9.40
C THR A 280 -8.64 -4.35 -7.96
N PHE A 281 -8.88 -5.52 -7.37
CA PHE A 281 -9.51 -5.63 -6.06
C PHE A 281 -8.48 -5.57 -4.93
N SER A 282 -7.34 -6.22 -5.09
CA SER A 282 -6.24 -6.16 -4.14
C SER A 282 -5.72 -4.73 -3.97
N SER A 283 -5.60 -3.97 -5.07
CA SER A 283 -5.18 -2.56 -4.98
C SER A 283 -6.19 -1.70 -4.22
N ALA A 284 -7.49 -1.89 -4.47
CA ALA A 284 -8.56 -1.17 -3.78
C ALA A 284 -8.66 -1.54 -2.30
N GLU A 285 -8.36 -2.77 -1.88
CA GLU A 285 -8.43 -3.12 -0.48
C GLU A 285 -7.21 -2.60 0.31
N ASP A 286 -5.99 -2.86 -0.18
CA ASP A 286 -4.76 -2.69 0.63
C ASP A 286 -3.80 -1.58 0.17
N PHE A 287 -3.80 -1.19 -1.11
CA PHE A 287 -2.77 -0.31 -1.67
C PHE A 287 -3.20 1.15 -1.81
N LEU A 288 -4.48 1.41 -2.13
CA LEU A 288 -5.00 2.76 -2.27
C LEU A 288 -5.51 3.33 -0.94
N ARG A 289 -5.04 4.54 -0.61
CA ARG A 289 -5.45 5.32 0.58
C ARG A 289 -6.96 5.62 0.61
N TRP A 290 -7.64 5.61 -0.53
CA TRP A 290 -9.10 5.81 -0.59
C TRP A 290 -9.79 4.62 -1.25
N GLY A 291 -9.19 3.44 -1.12
CA GLY A 291 -9.61 2.24 -1.83
C GLY A 291 -11.00 1.72 -1.42
N ASP A 292 -11.49 2.06 -0.23
CA ASP A 292 -12.87 1.80 0.18
C ASP A 292 -13.89 2.68 -0.59
N LEU A 293 -13.54 3.93 -0.90
CA LEU A 293 -14.33 4.80 -1.77
C LEU A 293 -14.26 4.35 -3.22
N VAL A 294 -13.09 3.89 -3.66
CA VAL A 294 -12.91 3.32 -5.01
C VAL A 294 -13.76 2.06 -5.18
N SER A 295 -13.73 1.14 -4.23
CA SER A 295 -14.58 -0.06 -4.26
C SER A 295 -16.06 0.28 -4.17
N GLU A 296 -16.46 1.22 -3.32
CA GLU A 296 -17.86 1.66 -3.27
C GLU A 296 -18.32 2.30 -4.60
N ALA A 297 -17.49 3.15 -5.20
CA ALA A 297 -17.75 3.74 -6.50
C ALA A 297 -17.82 2.67 -7.60
N LEU A 298 -16.88 1.71 -7.60
CA LEU A 298 -16.85 0.60 -8.55
C LEU A 298 -18.15 -0.23 -8.45
N ALA A 299 -18.56 -0.60 -7.24
CA ALA A 299 -19.79 -1.35 -7.02
C ALA A 299 -21.02 -0.60 -7.53
N ARG A 300 -21.12 0.72 -7.27
CA ARG A 300 -22.19 1.56 -7.83
C ARG A 300 -22.17 1.58 -9.34
N THR A 301 -21.01 1.78 -9.97
CA THR A 301 -20.91 1.78 -11.44
C THR A 301 -21.32 0.46 -12.08
N ILE A 302 -21.03 -0.68 -11.45
CA ILE A 302 -21.44 -2.00 -11.95
C ILE A 302 -22.96 -2.18 -11.82
N LYS A 303 -23.57 -1.73 -10.71
CA LYS A 303 -25.01 -1.81 -10.49
C LYS A 303 -25.79 -0.86 -11.40
N ASP A 304 -25.35 0.38 -11.52
CA ASP A 304 -26.01 1.36 -12.39
C ASP A 304 -25.98 0.90 -13.87
N ALA A 305 -24.90 0.23 -14.27
CA ALA A 305 -24.76 -0.35 -15.60
C ALA A 305 -25.55 -1.66 -15.82
N SER A 306 -26.06 -2.30 -14.75
CA SER A 306 -26.85 -3.55 -14.84
C SER A 306 -28.37 -3.34 -14.72
N ILE A 307 -28.83 -2.29 -14.04
CA ILE A 307 -30.25 -2.02 -13.73
C ILE A 307 -31.08 -1.65 -14.98
N HIS A 308 -30.46 -1.25 -16.08
CA HIS A 308 -31.18 -0.85 -17.30
C HIS A 308 -31.63 -2.05 -18.14
N ARG A 309 -32.78 -2.63 -17.80
CA ARG A 309 -33.49 -3.68 -18.56
C ARG A 309 -34.97 -3.30 -18.76
N THR A 310 -35.26 -2.54 -19.82
CA THR A 310 -36.43 -2.70 -20.72
C THR A 310 -36.39 -1.61 -21.80
N GLU A 311 -36.79 -1.96 -23.02
CA GLU A 311 -36.87 -1.05 -24.17
C GLU A 311 -37.84 0.13 -23.91
N GLU A 312 -38.85 -0.06 -23.05
CA GLU A 312 -39.86 0.94 -22.69
C GLU A 312 -39.32 2.08 -21.78
N GLU A 313 -38.26 1.83 -20.99
CA GLU A 313 -37.63 2.87 -20.17
C GLU A 313 -36.58 3.69 -20.95
N GLU A 314 -36.09 3.19 -22.10
CA GLU A 314 -35.07 3.88 -22.90
C GLU A 314 -35.60 5.19 -23.54
N GLU A 315 -36.87 5.24 -23.93
CA GLU A 315 -37.46 6.43 -24.57
C GLU A 315 -37.61 7.62 -23.60
N SER A 316 -38.02 7.36 -22.35
CA SER A 316 -38.19 8.41 -21.33
C SER A 316 -36.86 8.90 -20.72
N PHE A 317 -35.81 8.06 -20.74
CA PHE A 317 -34.46 8.40 -20.28
C PHE A 317 -33.62 9.10 -21.37
N SER A 318 -33.89 8.82 -22.65
CA SER A 318 -33.18 9.40 -23.81
C SER A 318 -33.29 10.93 -23.85
N GLU A 319 -34.45 11.49 -23.50
CA GLU A 319 -34.70 12.94 -23.48
C GLU A 319 -33.87 13.69 -22.41
N LYS A 320 -33.54 13.05 -21.29
CA LYS A 320 -32.75 13.67 -20.19
C LYS A 320 -31.23 13.52 -20.36
N MET A 321 -30.77 12.71 -21.32
CA MET A 321 -29.41 12.16 -21.36
C MET A 321 -28.68 12.46 -22.69
N SER A 322 -28.94 13.61 -23.33
CA SER A 322 -28.25 13.99 -24.56
C SER A 322 -26.72 14.07 -24.35
N GLY A 323 -25.94 13.36 -25.18
CA GLY A 323 -24.47 13.38 -25.17
C GLY A 323 -23.75 12.18 -24.53
N TYR A 324 -24.47 11.18 -24.02
CA TYR A 324 -23.86 9.93 -23.52
C TYR A 324 -23.74 8.87 -24.63
N ILE A 325 -22.61 8.19 -24.69
CA ILE A 325 -22.33 7.08 -25.63
C ILE A 325 -22.41 5.76 -24.87
N LYS A 326 -23.17 4.79 -25.40
CA LYS A 326 -23.15 3.39 -24.93
C LYS A 326 -21.80 2.79 -25.35
N VAL A 327 -20.97 2.40 -24.39
CA VAL A 327 -19.67 1.77 -24.63
C VAL A 327 -19.79 0.26 -24.37
N PRO A 328 -19.41 -0.60 -25.32
CA PRO A 328 -19.42 -2.05 -25.14
C PRO A 328 -18.21 -2.53 -24.31
N SER A 329 -17.91 -1.87 -23.18
CA SER A 329 -16.75 -2.16 -22.34
C SER A 329 -17.04 -3.19 -21.23
N SER A 330 -17.91 -4.18 -21.48
CA SER A 330 -18.12 -5.27 -20.51
C SER A 330 -16.92 -6.20 -20.48
N SER A 331 -16.45 -6.50 -19.27
CA SER A 331 -15.37 -7.45 -19.03
C SER A 331 -15.83 -8.89 -19.35
N VAL A 332 -17.10 -9.21 -19.10
CA VAL A 332 -17.71 -10.49 -19.50
C VAL A 332 -17.69 -10.66 -21.02
N LYS A 333 -18.12 -9.64 -21.77
CA LYS A 333 -18.07 -9.66 -23.25
C LYS A 333 -16.65 -9.85 -23.77
N MET A 334 -15.67 -9.19 -23.14
CA MET A 334 -14.27 -9.34 -23.51
C MET A 334 -13.81 -10.79 -23.33
N LEU A 335 -14.05 -11.40 -22.17
CA LEU A 335 -13.70 -12.82 -21.94
C LEU A 335 -14.40 -13.78 -22.89
N HIS A 336 -15.67 -13.52 -23.21
CA HIS A 336 -16.42 -14.29 -24.19
C HIS A 336 -15.81 -14.16 -25.59
N SER A 337 -15.46 -12.94 -26.03
CA SER A 337 -14.79 -12.70 -27.33
C SER A 337 -13.42 -13.38 -27.42
N LEU A 338 -12.76 -13.58 -26.28
CA LEU A 338 -11.51 -14.30 -26.16
C LEU A 338 -11.70 -15.82 -26.01
N ALA A 339 -12.92 -16.35 -26.10
CA ALA A 339 -13.26 -17.75 -25.91
C ALA A 339 -12.78 -18.34 -24.56
N LEU A 340 -12.68 -17.51 -23.52
CA LEU A 340 -12.26 -17.92 -22.18
C LEU A 340 -13.46 -18.34 -21.32
N TRP A 341 -14.63 -17.74 -21.54
CA TRP A 341 -15.90 -18.12 -20.90
C TRP A 341 -16.93 -18.59 -21.93
N ARG A 342 -17.70 -19.64 -21.58
CA ARG A 342 -18.82 -20.15 -22.40
C ARG A 342 -20.14 -19.47 -22.01
N GLU A 343 -21.11 -19.53 -22.93
CA GLU A 343 -22.47 -18.97 -22.89
C GLU A 343 -22.90 -18.40 -21.53
N TYR A 344 -22.75 -17.08 -21.36
CA TYR A 344 -23.28 -16.38 -20.20
C TYR A 344 -24.72 -15.98 -20.48
N LYS A 345 -25.69 -16.64 -19.83
CA LYS A 345 -27.14 -16.45 -20.06
C LYS A 345 -27.73 -15.19 -19.42
N HIS A 346 -26.93 -14.38 -18.72
CA HIS A 346 -27.41 -13.24 -17.95
C HIS A 346 -27.31 -11.91 -18.73
N SER A 347 -27.98 -10.87 -18.23
CA SER A 347 -27.91 -9.52 -18.83
C SER A 347 -26.49 -9.02 -18.91
N GLU A 348 -26.20 -8.45 -20.06
CA GLU A 348 -24.98 -7.72 -20.30
C GLU A 348 -24.99 -6.40 -19.52
N VAL A 349 -23.85 -6.08 -18.91
CA VAL A 349 -23.60 -4.79 -18.27
C VAL A 349 -23.17 -3.82 -19.36
N ILE A 350 -23.88 -2.70 -19.54
CA ILE A 350 -23.56 -1.71 -20.57
C ILE A 350 -23.17 -0.39 -19.88
N TYR A 351 -21.92 0.03 -20.09
CA TYR A 351 -21.44 1.28 -19.55
C TYR A 351 -21.83 2.44 -20.47
N ARG A 352 -22.31 3.54 -19.88
CA ARG A 352 -22.55 4.80 -20.61
C ARG A 352 -21.50 5.82 -20.20
N VAL A 353 -20.82 6.41 -21.16
CA VAL A 353 -19.79 7.40 -20.91
C VAL A 353 -20.05 8.64 -21.74
N ARG A 354 -19.85 9.81 -21.14
CA ARG A 354 -19.91 11.10 -21.81
C ARG A 354 -18.49 11.50 -22.22
N PRO A 355 -18.21 11.63 -23.53
CA PRO A 355 -16.90 12.10 -23.99
C PRO A 355 -16.55 13.46 -23.36
N GLY A 356 -15.29 13.65 -22.97
CA GLY A 356 -14.81 14.88 -22.31
C GLY A 356 -15.08 15.00 -20.80
N GLU A 357 -16.02 14.24 -20.23
CA GLU A 357 -16.30 14.28 -18.79
C GLU A 357 -15.74 13.05 -18.06
N LEU A 358 -15.17 13.28 -16.86
CA LEU A 358 -14.72 12.22 -15.98
C LEU A 358 -15.91 11.59 -15.26
N THR A 359 -15.99 10.26 -15.27
CA THR A 359 -16.97 9.50 -14.49
C THR A 359 -16.72 9.65 -13.00
N SER A 360 -17.73 9.36 -12.18
CA SER A 360 -17.60 9.40 -10.71
C SER A 360 -16.47 8.49 -10.22
N LEU A 361 -16.33 7.29 -10.81
CA LEU A 361 -15.25 6.36 -10.52
C LEU A 361 -13.88 6.93 -10.92
N GLU A 362 -13.74 7.47 -12.14
CA GLU A 362 -12.47 8.05 -12.60
C GLU A 362 -11.99 9.21 -11.72
N LYS A 363 -12.90 10.08 -11.25
CA LYS A 363 -12.57 11.18 -10.34
C LYS A 363 -12.00 10.65 -9.01
N ILE A 364 -12.71 9.70 -8.39
CA ILE A 364 -12.29 9.10 -7.11
C ILE A 364 -10.96 8.36 -7.26
N VAL A 365 -10.77 7.61 -8.35
CA VAL A 365 -9.51 6.90 -8.62
C VAL A 365 -8.36 7.89 -8.82
N LYS A 366 -8.58 8.99 -9.57
CA LYS A 366 -7.56 10.03 -9.78
C LYS A 366 -7.13 10.68 -8.45
N GLU A 367 -8.09 11.01 -7.59
CA GLU A 367 -7.83 11.54 -6.24
C GLU A 367 -7.11 10.51 -5.35
N ALA A 368 -7.51 9.24 -5.44
CA ALA A 368 -6.90 8.14 -4.70
C ALA A 368 -5.45 7.89 -5.12
N ALA A 369 -5.17 7.90 -6.43
CA ALA A 369 -3.84 7.77 -7.00
C ALA A 369 -2.94 8.96 -6.60
N ALA A 370 -3.43 10.20 -6.69
CA ALA A 370 -2.69 11.39 -6.27
C ALA A 370 -2.34 11.34 -4.77
N SER A 371 -3.30 10.94 -3.94
CA SER A 371 -3.10 10.76 -2.49
C SER A 371 -2.10 9.66 -2.15
N SER A 372 -2.10 8.57 -2.91
CA SER A 372 -1.14 7.47 -2.76
C SER A 372 0.27 7.91 -3.14
N LYS A 373 0.44 8.64 -4.27
CA LYS A 373 1.72 9.23 -4.68
C LYS A 373 2.28 10.17 -3.59
N GLN A 374 1.43 10.98 -2.97
CA GLN A 374 1.85 11.82 -1.84
C GLN A 374 2.31 11.00 -0.63
N THR A 375 1.65 9.87 -0.37
CA THR A 375 2.00 8.97 0.73
C THR A 375 3.33 8.25 0.46
N GLN A 376 3.61 7.88 -0.79
CA GLN A 376 4.90 7.33 -1.19
C GLN A 376 6.04 8.35 -1.02
N LYS A 377 5.82 9.62 -1.40
CA LYS A 377 6.79 10.70 -1.13
C LYS A 377 7.08 10.85 0.36
N VAL A 378 6.04 10.79 1.20
CA VAL A 378 6.17 10.84 2.66
C VAL A 378 6.97 9.65 3.19
N LYS A 379 6.74 8.44 2.66
CA LYS A 379 7.52 7.25 3.01
C LYS A 379 8.98 7.38 2.60
N ALA A 380 9.27 7.96 1.43
CA ALA A 380 10.65 8.22 1.01
C ALA A 380 11.37 9.19 1.97
N LEU A 381 10.68 10.26 2.39
CA LEU A 381 11.20 11.17 3.42
C LEU A 381 11.35 10.51 4.79
N GLU A 382 10.54 9.50 5.09
CA GLU A 382 10.64 8.70 6.32
C GLU A 382 11.84 7.76 6.30
N GLU A 383 12.15 7.13 5.17
CA GLU A 383 13.40 6.39 5.02
C GLU A 383 14.62 7.31 5.08
N GLU A 384 14.56 8.50 4.47
CA GLU A 384 15.64 9.50 4.58
C GLU A 384 15.84 10.00 6.02
N ALA A 385 14.77 10.11 6.80
CA ALA A 385 14.83 10.49 8.21
C ALA A 385 15.34 9.37 9.14
N LYS A 386 15.42 8.11 8.66
CA LYS A 386 16.05 7.03 9.42
C LYS A 386 17.56 7.14 9.28
N LEU A 387 18.19 7.73 10.29
CA LEU A 387 19.63 7.90 10.33
C LEU A 387 20.30 6.61 10.81
N ASP A 388 21.40 6.23 10.18
CA ASP A 388 22.22 5.08 10.56
C ASP A 388 23.24 5.48 11.63
N GLY A 389 23.22 4.76 12.75
CA GLY A 389 24.10 5.00 13.89
C GLY A 389 23.33 5.26 15.19
N VAL A 390 23.66 4.48 16.23
CA VAL A 390 23.02 4.56 17.54
C VAL A 390 23.26 5.93 18.19
N GLY A 391 24.48 6.47 18.10
CA GLY A 391 24.83 7.77 18.69
C GLY A 391 24.06 8.95 18.07
N ILE A 392 23.86 8.93 16.74
CA ILE A 392 23.12 9.97 16.02
C ILE A 392 21.64 9.93 16.42
N ASN A 393 21.05 8.73 16.45
CA ASN A 393 19.66 8.56 16.85
C ASN A 393 19.41 8.97 18.31
N ILE A 394 20.35 8.68 19.24
CA ILE A 394 20.24 9.14 20.63
C ILE A 394 20.31 10.67 20.71
N ALA A 395 21.20 11.31 19.93
CA ALA A 395 21.31 12.76 19.89
C ALA A 395 20.03 13.43 19.37
N VAL A 396 19.45 12.89 18.29
CA VAL A 396 18.17 13.34 17.73
C VAL A 396 17.04 13.20 18.77
N MET A 397 16.96 12.05 19.45
CA MET A 397 15.96 11.80 20.48
C MET A 397 16.09 12.80 21.64
N ASN A 398 17.31 13.07 22.10
CA ASN A 398 17.58 14.01 23.18
C ASN A 398 17.16 15.44 22.83
N GLU A 399 17.41 15.89 21.60
CA GLU A 399 16.98 17.23 21.17
C GLU A 399 15.45 17.31 21.04
N LEU A 400 14.81 16.27 20.50
CA LEU A 400 13.34 16.16 20.38
C LEU A 400 12.63 16.13 21.73
N LEU A 401 13.23 15.47 22.73
CA LEU A 401 12.68 15.34 24.08
C LEU A 401 13.18 16.41 25.03
N ARG A 402 14.03 17.35 24.59
CA ARG A 402 14.55 18.44 25.41
C ARG A 402 13.51 19.17 26.27
N PRO A 403 12.31 19.56 25.78
CA PRO A 403 11.31 20.19 26.64
C PRO A 403 10.75 19.23 27.69
N VAL A 404 10.61 17.94 27.38
CA VAL A 404 10.12 16.91 28.31
C VAL A 404 11.18 16.61 29.38
N LEU A 405 12.44 16.49 28.97
CA LEU A 405 13.57 16.27 29.87
C LEU A 405 13.76 17.45 30.82
N ALA A 406 13.69 18.69 30.30
CA ALA A 406 13.75 19.90 31.14
C ALA A 406 12.61 19.92 32.17
N PHE A 407 11.40 19.55 31.76
CA PHE A 407 10.25 19.46 32.67
C PHE A 407 10.41 18.34 33.71
N ALA A 408 10.91 17.17 33.33
CA ALA A 408 11.17 16.05 34.24
C ALA A 408 12.26 16.39 35.27
N ILE A 409 13.33 17.06 34.84
CA ILE A 409 14.38 17.57 35.72
C ILE A 409 13.79 18.60 36.70
N TRP A 410 12.96 19.52 36.20
CA TRP A 410 12.28 20.49 37.06
C TRP A 410 11.36 19.81 38.10
N ILE A 411 10.56 18.80 37.71
CA ILE A 411 9.74 18.02 38.66
C ILE A 411 10.62 17.35 39.70
N ARG A 412 11.72 16.73 39.28
CA ARG A 412 12.66 16.07 40.19
C ARG A 412 13.23 17.06 41.20
N ASP A 413 13.65 18.24 40.74
CA ASP A 413 14.20 19.30 41.60
C ASP A 413 13.15 19.84 42.58
N VAL A 414 11.89 19.93 42.14
CA VAL A 414 10.74 20.29 42.99
C VAL A 414 10.49 19.21 44.04
N MET A 415 10.48 17.92 43.67
CA MET A 415 10.26 16.81 44.60
C MET A 415 11.43 16.61 45.57
N SER A 416 12.66 16.85 45.15
CA SER A 416 13.85 16.76 46.00
C SER A 416 14.09 18.02 46.84
N TRP A 417 13.15 18.98 46.84
CA TRP A 417 13.25 20.25 47.58
C TRP A 417 14.47 21.11 47.24
N ASN A 418 15.07 20.91 46.05
CA ASN A 418 16.19 21.74 45.59
C ASN A 418 15.75 23.19 45.31
N ARG A 419 14.44 23.42 45.11
CA ARG A 419 13.82 24.74 44.91
C ARG A 419 12.68 24.97 45.91
N PRO A 420 12.98 25.28 47.18
CA PRO A 420 12.02 25.20 48.28
C PRO A 420 10.79 26.11 48.11
N LEU A 421 10.96 27.31 47.54
CA LEU A 421 9.85 28.23 47.28
C LEU A 421 8.90 27.70 46.19
N GLU A 422 9.46 27.18 45.09
CA GLU A 422 8.67 26.59 44.00
C GLU A 422 7.94 25.33 44.50
N THR A 423 8.62 24.48 45.27
CA THR A 423 8.03 23.29 45.89
C THR A 423 6.88 23.65 46.82
N PHE A 424 7.03 24.70 47.64
CA PHE A 424 5.96 25.16 48.52
C PHE A 424 4.71 25.61 47.72
N HIS A 425 4.90 26.38 46.65
CA HIS A 425 3.78 26.80 45.79
C HIS A 425 3.09 25.63 45.10
N VAL A 426 3.84 24.67 44.57
CA VAL A 426 3.28 23.46 43.94
C VAL A 426 2.53 22.61 44.96
N ALA A 427 3.07 22.44 46.16
CA ALA A 427 2.43 21.69 47.24
C ALA A 427 1.12 22.36 47.70
N MET A 428 1.12 23.68 47.92
CA MET A 428 -0.08 24.43 48.30
C MET A 428 -1.15 24.38 47.19
N PHE A 429 -0.75 24.46 45.92
CA PHE A 429 -1.66 24.33 44.79
C PHE A 429 -2.29 22.94 44.72
N LEU A 430 -1.49 21.88 44.83
CA LEU A 430 -2.00 20.50 44.84
C LEU A 430 -2.93 20.26 46.01
N LEU A 431 -2.59 20.76 47.20
CA LEU A 431 -3.44 20.65 48.39
C LEU A 431 -4.78 21.37 48.20
N TYR A 432 -4.78 22.55 47.57
CA TYR A 432 -6.00 23.29 47.22
C TYR A 432 -6.87 22.52 46.21
N VAL A 433 -6.26 21.93 45.18
CA VAL A 433 -6.95 21.13 44.17
C VAL A 433 -7.59 19.88 44.79
N ILE A 434 -6.89 19.21 45.72
CA ILE A 434 -7.42 18.08 46.47
C ILE A 434 -8.57 18.51 47.36
N TYR A 435 -8.42 19.61 48.12
CA TYR A 435 -9.47 20.14 49.00
C TYR A 435 -10.77 20.49 48.25
N ARG A 436 -10.66 20.92 46.98
CA ARG A 436 -11.80 21.27 46.12
C ARG A 436 -12.35 20.11 45.30
N ASP A 437 -11.81 18.89 45.44
CA ASP A 437 -12.12 17.72 44.61
C ASP A 437 -11.92 17.95 43.10
N TRP A 438 -11.00 18.85 42.73
CA TRP A 438 -10.76 19.22 41.34
C TRP A 438 -9.77 18.32 40.60
N LEU A 439 -9.33 17.25 41.25
CA LEU A 439 -8.38 16.28 40.70
C LEU A 439 -8.83 15.72 39.34
N CYS A 440 -10.14 15.56 39.14
CA CYS A 440 -10.72 15.09 37.87
C CYS A 440 -10.58 16.10 36.71
N TYR A 441 -10.42 17.40 37.00
CA TYR A 441 -10.33 18.47 36.00
C TYR A 441 -8.90 18.80 35.58
N LEU A 442 -7.88 18.28 36.29
CA LEU A 442 -6.47 18.48 35.94
C LEU A 442 -6.18 17.96 34.53
N ILE A 443 -6.66 16.76 34.20
CA ILE A 443 -6.43 16.15 32.88
C ILE A 443 -7.07 16.98 31.74
N PRO A 444 -8.38 17.33 31.80
CA PRO A 444 -8.99 18.27 30.85
C PRO A 444 -8.24 19.60 30.72
N PHE A 445 -7.77 20.16 31.85
CA PHE A 445 -7.04 21.42 31.86
C PHE A 445 -5.72 21.34 31.08
N PHE A 446 -4.92 20.29 31.29
CA PHE A 446 -3.68 20.10 30.53
C PHE A 446 -3.92 19.89 29.04
N ILE A 447 -4.99 19.17 28.66
CA ILE A 447 -5.37 18.98 27.25
C ILE A 447 -5.75 20.33 26.61
N ALA A 448 -6.57 21.13 27.30
CA ALA A 448 -6.96 22.46 26.83
C ALA A 448 -5.74 23.40 26.73
N ALA A 449 -4.85 23.39 27.72
CA ALA A 449 -3.62 24.18 27.74
C ALA A 449 -2.71 23.84 26.55
N THR A 450 -2.62 22.54 26.18
CA THR A 450 -1.88 22.10 24.99
C THR A 450 -2.52 22.65 23.71
N GLY A 451 -3.85 22.65 23.61
CA GLY A 451 -4.58 23.26 22.49
C GLY A 451 -4.31 24.77 22.36
N VAL A 452 -4.33 25.49 23.48
CA VAL A 452 -3.97 26.93 23.53
C VAL A 452 -2.52 27.15 23.11
N TYR A 453 -1.59 26.31 23.56
CA TYR A 453 -0.18 26.42 23.22
C TYR A 453 0.07 26.22 21.72
N ILE A 454 -0.59 25.25 21.09
CA ILE A 454 -0.52 25.04 19.63
C ILE A 454 -1.09 26.26 18.88
N LEU A 455 -2.20 26.82 19.35
CA LEU A 455 -2.79 28.03 18.77
C LEU A 455 -1.85 29.24 18.90
N TRP A 456 -1.20 29.38 20.06
CA TRP A 456 -0.21 30.43 20.34
C TRP A 456 1.01 30.34 19.43
N LEU A 457 1.56 29.13 19.23
CA LEU A 457 2.67 28.90 18.31
C LEU A 457 2.34 29.29 16.86
N LYS A 458 1.07 29.11 16.46
CA LYS A 458 0.55 29.54 15.16
C LYS A 458 0.41 31.06 15.06
N LEU A 459 -0.29 31.68 16.00
CA LEU A 459 -0.56 33.12 16.02
C LEU A 459 0.74 33.95 16.03
N THR A 460 1.76 33.46 16.73
CA THR A 460 3.05 34.14 16.82
C THR A 460 3.99 33.85 15.63
N ASN A 461 3.58 33.02 14.66
CA ASN A 461 4.36 32.53 13.53
C ASN A 461 5.75 31.98 13.92
N LYS A 462 5.94 31.62 15.19
CA LYS A 462 7.20 31.06 15.71
C LYS A 462 7.41 29.63 15.21
N ALA A 463 6.35 28.96 14.78
CA ALA A 463 6.42 27.65 14.13
C ALA A 463 7.35 27.65 12.90
N ALA A 464 7.47 28.77 12.17
CA ALA A 464 8.37 28.88 11.02
C ALA A 464 9.86 28.80 11.40
N LYS A 465 10.24 29.16 12.65
CA LYS A 465 11.61 29.10 13.15
C LYS A 465 12.07 27.68 13.53
N TYR A 466 11.14 26.73 13.69
CA TYR A 466 11.42 25.35 14.07
C TYR A 466 11.25 24.36 12.91
N LYS A 467 11.30 24.84 11.65
CA LYS A 467 11.12 24.01 10.45
C LYS A 467 12.21 22.95 10.26
N GLU A 468 13.40 23.17 10.84
CA GLU A 468 14.53 22.25 10.78
C GLU A 468 15.07 22.04 12.20
N ILE A 469 15.19 20.78 12.62
CA ILE A 469 15.87 20.45 13.88
C ILE A 469 17.35 20.32 13.58
N VAL A 470 18.13 21.23 14.16
CA VAL A 470 19.60 21.22 14.06
C VAL A 470 20.15 20.39 15.21
N VAL A 471 20.64 19.20 14.90
CA VAL A 471 21.30 18.33 15.90
C VAL A 471 22.80 18.56 15.83
N GLN A 472 23.39 18.93 16.97
CA GLN A 472 24.84 18.98 17.15
C GLN A 472 25.35 17.58 17.49
N MET A 473 26.42 17.12 16.84
CA MET A 473 27.00 15.81 17.11
C MET A 473 27.48 15.71 18.58
N PRO A 474 27.19 14.61 19.28
CA PRO A 474 27.80 14.35 20.58
C PRO A 474 29.30 14.13 20.39
N ALA A 475 30.13 14.93 21.06
CA ALA A 475 31.56 14.69 21.14
C ALA A 475 31.81 13.44 22.00
N GLY A 476 32.29 12.37 21.36
CA GLY A 476 32.71 11.12 22.02
C GLY A 476 31.83 9.92 21.65
N GLY A 477 32.32 9.10 20.72
CA GLY A 477 31.71 7.82 20.37
C GLY A 477 31.79 6.82 21.53
N VAL A 478 30.72 6.03 21.71
CA VAL A 478 30.71 4.88 22.60
C VAL A 478 31.74 3.86 22.10
N SER A 479 32.57 3.33 22.99
CA SER A 479 33.74 2.52 22.66
C SER A 479 33.38 1.20 21.97
N PHE A 480 34.14 0.89 20.93
CA PHE A 480 33.97 -0.20 19.97
C PHE A 480 33.92 -1.60 20.63
N ASP A 481 34.52 -1.79 21.81
CA ASP A 481 34.55 -3.08 22.52
C ASP A 481 33.21 -3.50 23.15
N GLN A 482 32.31 -2.55 23.45
CA GLN A 482 30.94 -2.86 23.90
C GLN A 482 29.98 -3.14 22.73
N VAL A 483 30.37 -2.80 21.50
CA VAL A 483 29.56 -2.94 20.28
C VAL A 483 29.62 -4.37 19.72
N VAL A 484 30.72 -5.10 19.94
CA VAL A 484 30.96 -6.42 19.33
C VAL A 484 30.23 -7.57 20.04
N THR A 485 29.96 -7.47 21.35
CA THR A 485 29.32 -8.55 22.12
C THR A 485 27.79 -8.58 22.07
N ALA A 486 27.14 -7.52 21.54
CA ALA A 486 25.68 -7.37 21.58
C ALA A 486 25.05 -7.12 20.20
N GLN A 487 25.69 -7.49 19.09
CA GLN A 487 25.32 -7.10 17.73
C GLN A 487 23.84 -7.36 17.36
N ARG A 488 23.22 -8.45 17.87
CA ARG A 488 21.79 -8.76 17.64
C ARG A 488 20.84 -7.94 18.52
N VAL A 489 21.22 -7.65 19.77
CA VAL A 489 20.44 -6.79 20.68
C VAL A 489 20.55 -5.33 20.23
N LEU A 490 21.71 -4.94 19.73
CA LEU A 490 22.00 -3.58 19.28
C LEU A 490 21.27 -3.22 17.98
N SER A 491 21.14 -4.17 17.03
CA SER A 491 20.38 -3.94 15.79
C SER A 491 18.87 -3.83 16.04
N GLN A 492 18.32 -4.65 16.96
CA GLN A 492 16.93 -4.51 17.40
C GLN A 492 16.70 -3.21 18.18
N PHE A 493 17.65 -2.81 19.02
CA PHE A 493 17.58 -1.55 19.74
C PHE A 493 17.64 -0.35 18.77
N GLN A 494 18.53 -0.40 17.78
CA GLN A 494 18.66 0.64 16.77
C GLN A 494 17.37 0.81 15.96
N SER A 495 16.71 -0.29 15.54
CA SER A 495 15.48 -0.19 14.76
C SER A 495 14.31 0.37 15.58
N VAL A 496 14.21 0.02 16.87
CA VAL A 496 13.23 0.61 17.79
C VAL A 496 13.50 2.11 18.00
N LEU A 497 14.76 2.48 18.17
CA LEU A 497 15.17 3.87 18.36
C LEU A 497 14.89 4.73 17.11
N GLN A 498 15.20 4.20 15.92
CA GLN A 498 14.86 4.82 14.65
C GLN A 498 13.34 5.00 14.50
N ALA A 499 12.55 3.97 14.80
CA ALA A 499 11.09 4.06 14.77
C ALA A 499 10.55 5.10 15.75
N ALA A 500 11.08 5.15 16.97
CA ALA A 500 10.70 6.14 17.99
C ALA A 500 11.01 7.57 17.54
N ASN A 501 12.19 7.81 16.95
CA ASN A 501 12.58 9.11 16.41
C ASN A 501 11.64 9.57 15.29
N VAL A 502 11.32 8.69 14.35
CA VAL A 502 10.38 8.99 13.26
C VAL A 502 8.99 9.35 13.81
N ILE A 503 8.49 8.61 14.81
CA ILE A 503 7.20 8.90 15.45
C ILE A 503 7.24 10.27 16.13
N LEU A 504 8.29 10.56 16.89
CA LEU A 504 8.50 11.86 17.54
C LEU A 504 8.53 12.99 16.51
N LEU A 505 9.29 12.84 15.42
CA LEU A 505 9.36 13.82 14.34
C LEU A 505 7.99 14.07 13.69
N LYS A 506 7.16 13.03 13.50
CA LYS A 506 5.79 13.18 12.98
C LYS A 506 4.88 13.92 13.97
N ILE A 507 4.99 13.64 15.27
CA ILE A 507 4.24 14.35 16.33
C ILE A 507 4.63 15.84 16.34
N TRP A 508 5.93 16.12 16.27
CA TRP A 508 6.44 17.49 16.17
C TRP A 508 6.02 18.18 14.87
N ALA A 509 6.06 17.51 13.73
CA ALA A 509 5.57 18.04 12.46
C ALA A 509 4.07 18.39 12.51
N LEU A 510 3.27 17.57 13.19
CA LEU A 510 1.86 17.85 13.43
C LEU A 510 1.68 19.09 14.33
N ALA A 511 2.43 19.18 15.43
CA ALA A 511 2.38 20.30 16.37
C ALA A 511 2.85 21.63 15.74
N LEU A 512 3.86 21.57 14.87
CA LEU A 512 4.44 22.71 14.16
C LEU A 512 3.71 23.07 12.85
N SER A 513 2.57 22.43 12.56
CA SER A 513 1.68 22.77 11.45
C SER A 513 2.27 22.61 10.04
N VAL A 514 3.09 21.56 9.82
CA VAL A 514 3.64 21.25 8.49
C VAL A 514 2.53 20.92 7.46
N LYS A 515 1.40 20.37 7.92
CA LYS A 515 0.17 20.21 7.14
C LYS A 515 -0.97 21.08 7.71
N PRO A 516 -1.28 22.25 7.12
CA PRO A 516 -2.24 23.19 7.71
C PRO A 516 -3.66 22.64 7.81
N GLU A 517 -4.09 21.80 6.87
CA GLU A 517 -5.45 21.21 6.83
C GLU A 517 -5.80 20.44 8.10
N VAL A 518 -4.87 19.61 8.60
CA VAL A 518 -5.10 18.76 9.78
C VAL A 518 -4.79 19.54 11.05
N THR A 519 -3.71 20.32 11.05
CA THR A 519 -3.30 21.05 12.26
C THR A 519 -4.27 22.17 12.62
N ASN A 520 -5.09 22.67 11.69
CA ASN A 520 -6.12 23.67 12.00
C ASN A 520 -7.26 23.11 12.84
N LEU A 521 -7.59 21.83 12.66
CA LEU A 521 -8.64 21.14 13.43
C LEU A 521 -8.15 20.68 14.81
N LEU A 522 -6.84 20.52 14.98
CA LEU A 522 -6.26 19.90 16.17
C LEU A 522 -6.52 20.68 17.48
N PRO A 523 -6.37 22.02 17.56
CA PRO A 523 -6.74 22.77 18.76
C PRO A 523 -8.21 22.61 19.11
N PHE A 524 -9.10 22.71 18.13
CA PHE A 524 -10.55 22.54 18.34
C PHE A 524 -10.90 21.13 18.82
N LEU A 525 -10.23 20.10 18.30
CA LEU A 525 -10.39 18.73 18.78
C LEU A 525 -9.94 18.58 20.23
N PHE A 526 -8.79 19.15 20.61
CA PHE A 526 -8.33 19.14 22.00
C PHE A 526 -9.30 19.87 22.93
N PHE A 527 -9.85 21.01 22.51
CA PHE A 527 -10.89 21.70 23.28
C PHE A 527 -12.16 20.87 23.39
N LEU A 528 -12.61 20.23 22.31
CA LEU A 528 -13.79 19.35 22.34
C LEU A 528 -13.59 18.18 23.31
N ILE A 529 -12.44 17.51 23.25
CA ILE A 529 -12.08 16.41 24.16
C ILE A 529 -12.04 16.92 25.62
N ALA A 530 -11.39 18.06 25.85
CA ALA A 530 -11.32 18.66 27.18
C ALA A 530 -12.71 19.01 27.74
N ILE A 531 -13.60 19.58 26.93
CA ILE A 531 -14.98 19.91 27.33
C ILE A 531 -15.75 18.64 27.66
N VAL A 532 -15.70 17.62 26.79
CA VAL A 532 -16.39 16.34 27.03
C VAL A 532 -15.90 15.70 28.32
N MET A 533 -14.58 15.66 28.55
CA MET A 533 -13.97 15.14 29.77
C MET A 533 -14.29 15.96 31.02
N ALA A 534 -14.48 17.27 30.91
CA ALA A 534 -14.90 18.11 32.03
C ALA A 534 -16.38 17.94 32.37
N LEU A 535 -17.24 17.67 31.38
CA LEU A 535 -18.69 17.54 31.61
C LEU A 535 -19.09 16.18 32.18
N ILE A 536 -18.35 15.12 31.84
CA ILE A 536 -18.70 13.75 32.23
C ILE A 536 -17.92 13.35 33.50
N PRO A 537 -18.58 12.77 34.51
CA PRO A 537 -17.89 12.27 35.71
C PRO A 537 -16.82 11.22 35.39
N PHE A 538 -15.64 11.34 36.03
CA PHE A 538 -14.51 10.41 35.87
C PHE A 538 -14.89 8.92 36.03
N LYS A 539 -15.84 8.62 36.92
CA LYS A 539 -16.32 7.25 37.18
C LYS A 539 -16.90 6.58 35.92
N LEU A 540 -17.54 7.33 35.03
CA LEU A 540 -18.09 6.79 33.79
C LEU A 540 -16.99 6.45 32.80
N TYR A 541 -15.92 7.26 32.73
CA TYR A 541 -14.75 6.94 31.92
C TYR A 541 -14.07 5.66 32.41
N ALA A 542 -13.86 5.52 33.72
CA ALA A 542 -13.30 4.31 34.30
C ALA A 542 -14.15 3.07 33.98
N PHE A 543 -15.48 3.19 34.07
CA PHE A 543 -16.42 2.13 33.72
C PHE A 543 -16.35 1.75 32.23
N VAL A 544 -16.37 2.74 31.32
CA VAL A 544 -16.29 2.50 29.87
C VAL A 544 -14.93 1.91 29.48
N ILE A 545 -13.83 2.41 30.04
CA ILE A 545 -12.48 1.89 29.77
C ILE A 545 -12.37 0.44 30.25
N HIS A 546 -12.85 0.16 31.47
CA HIS A 546 -12.85 -1.21 32.00
C HIS A 546 -13.70 -2.15 31.13
N GLY A 547 -14.90 -1.72 30.73
CA GLY A 547 -15.75 -2.46 29.81
C GLY A 547 -15.11 -2.67 28.44
N ALA A 548 -14.43 -1.66 27.89
CA ALA A 548 -13.72 -1.76 26.62
C ALA A 548 -12.55 -2.75 26.69
N ILE A 549 -11.76 -2.73 27.77
CA ILE A 549 -10.68 -3.69 28.01
C ILE A 549 -11.25 -5.11 28.11
N PHE A 550 -12.31 -5.30 28.89
CA PHE A 550 -12.96 -6.61 29.05
C PHE A 550 -13.59 -7.12 27.74
N ILE A 551 -14.23 -6.25 26.96
CA ILE A 551 -14.77 -6.63 25.64
C ILE A 551 -13.62 -6.92 24.66
N SER A 552 -12.49 -6.22 24.76
CA SER A 552 -11.34 -6.45 23.88
C SER A 552 -10.67 -7.79 24.11
N THR A 553 -10.64 -8.30 25.36
CA THR A 553 -10.10 -9.64 25.65
C THR A 553 -11.02 -10.77 25.16
N LEU A 554 -12.32 -10.50 25.02
CA LEU A 554 -13.31 -11.43 24.47
C LEU A 554 -13.44 -11.38 22.95
N ARG A 555 -13.02 -10.28 22.31
CA ARG A 555 -13.27 -10.01 20.89
C ARG A 555 -12.10 -10.49 20.04
N THR A 556 -12.21 -11.70 19.50
CA THR A 556 -11.11 -12.32 18.75
C THR A 556 -10.90 -11.80 17.33
N ARG A 557 -11.83 -11.06 16.71
CA ARG A 557 -11.61 -10.26 15.48
C ARG A 557 -12.87 -9.48 15.15
N VAL A 558 -12.80 -8.16 15.16
CA VAL A 558 -13.79 -7.31 14.47
C VAL A 558 -13.09 -6.70 13.28
N PRO A 559 -13.71 -6.73 12.07
CA PRO A 559 -13.14 -6.06 10.91
C PRO A 559 -12.84 -4.61 11.26
N GLU A 560 -11.70 -4.14 10.78
CA GLU A 560 -11.25 -2.80 11.09
C GLU A 560 -12.33 -1.77 10.76
N SER A 561 -12.64 -0.90 11.71
CA SER A 561 -13.65 0.13 11.49
C SER A 561 -13.17 1.12 10.42
N LYS A 562 -14.10 1.69 9.65
CA LYS A 562 -13.80 2.76 8.68
C LYS A 562 -12.97 3.88 9.32
N LEU A 563 -13.25 4.23 10.58
CA LEU A 563 -12.54 5.27 11.31
C LEU A 563 -11.08 4.89 11.61
N GLN A 564 -10.80 3.65 12.04
CA GLN A 564 -9.43 3.18 12.26
C GLN A 564 -8.61 3.20 10.98
N ARG A 565 -9.19 2.74 9.86
CA ARG A 565 -8.56 2.81 8.54
C ARG A 565 -8.23 4.25 8.15
N ARG A 566 -9.17 5.19 8.31
CA ARG A 566 -8.95 6.62 8.04
C ARG A 566 -7.87 7.24 8.93
N LEU A 567 -7.83 6.91 10.23
CA LEU A 567 -6.79 7.38 11.13
C LEU A 567 -5.41 6.86 10.72
N ARG A 568 -5.31 5.59 10.31
CA ARG A 568 -4.07 5.00 9.80
C ARG A 568 -3.64 5.66 8.48
N GLU A 569 -4.56 5.82 7.54
CA GLU A 569 -4.31 6.51 6.27
C GLU A 569 -3.89 7.97 6.48
N LEU A 570 -4.46 8.65 7.47
CA LEU A 570 -4.06 9.98 7.88
C LEU A 570 -2.65 9.97 8.45
N TRP A 571 -2.34 9.04 9.36
CA TRP A 571 -1.04 8.90 9.99
C TRP A 571 0.09 8.71 8.97
N TYR A 572 -0.10 7.81 8.00
CA TYR A 572 0.88 7.60 6.92
C TYR A 572 1.03 8.78 5.98
N SER A 573 0.07 9.70 5.96
CA SER A 573 0.18 10.89 5.12
C SER A 573 1.06 11.99 5.72
N ILE A 574 1.41 11.93 7.01
CA ILE A 574 2.13 13.01 7.70
C ILE A 574 3.64 12.84 7.45
N PRO A 575 4.31 13.82 6.80
CA PRO A 575 5.76 13.79 6.63
C PRO A 575 6.47 13.95 7.98
N PRO A 576 7.57 13.24 8.23
CA PRO A 576 8.46 13.58 9.34
C PRO A 576 9.10 14.95 9.09
N LEU A 577 9.45 15.66 10.16
CA LEU A 577 10.15 16.94 10.08
C LEU A 577 11.60 16.70 9.61
N PRO A 578 12.15 17.49 8.66
CA PRO A 578 13.52 17.30 8.19
C PRO A 578 14.53 17.61 9.30
N VAL A 579 15.52 16.74 9.46
CA VAL A 579 16.62 16.88 10.43
C VAL A 579 17.88 17.29 9.68
N ARG A 580 18.48 18.43 10.05
CA ARG A 580 19.75 18.87 9.48
C ARG A 580 20.85 18.64 10.51
N ILE A 581 21.74 17.70 10.23
CA ILE A 581 22.90 17.42 11.07
C ILE A 581 23.93 18.52 10.80
N VAL A 582 24.37 19.23 11.84
CA VAL A 582 25.44 20.23 11.74
C VAL A 582 26.65 19.68 12.48
N GLU A 583 27.76 19.48 11.76
CA GLU A 583 29.04 19.10 12.35
C GLU A 583 29.48 20.14 13.38
N SER A 584 30.03 19.68 14.51
CA SER A 584 30.44 20.58 15.59
C SER A 584 31.59 21.48 15.13
N ARG A 585 31.59 22.73 15.60
CA ARG A 585 32.61 23.73 15.25
C ARG A 585 34.02 23.31 15.72
N GLU A 586 34.09 22.41 16.70
CA GLU A 586 35.32 21.88 17.26
C GLU A 586 36.05 20.95 16.28
N GLU A 587 35.34 20.08 15.54
CA GLU A 587 35.97 19.20 14.53
C GLU A 587 36.53 19.97 13.33
N LYS A 588 35.92 21.12 13.00
CA LYS A 588 36.42 22.00 11.94
C LYS A 588 37.78 22.59 12.29
N THR A 589 37.94 23.05 13.54
CA THR A 589 39.23 23.51 14.07
C THR A 589 40.26 22.39 14.19
N THR A 590 39.87 21.16 14.53
CA THR A 590 40.83 20.03 14.63
C THR A 590 41.27 19.51 13.26
N ARG A 591 40.37 19.48 12.26
CA ARG A 591 40.72 19.12 10.87
C ARG A 591 41.58 20.21 10.20
N GLU A 592 41.27 21.48 10.42
CA GLU A 592 42.10 22.60 9.95
C GLU A 592 43.47 22.65 10.65
N ALA A 593 43.56 22.23 11.93
CA ALA A 593 44.82 22.11 12.66
C ALA A 593 45.64 20.82 12.37
N LEU A 594 45.04 19.82 11.69
CA LEU A 594 45.72 18.61 11.22
C LEU A 594 46.13 18.72 9.73
N GLN A 595 45.67 19.75 9.03
CA GLN A 595 46.00 20.03 7.63
C GLN A 595 46.92 21.26 7.44
N GLY A 596 47.22 22.01 8.51
CA GLY A 596 48.27 23.03 8.55
C GLY A 596 49.45 22.54 9.38
#